data_AF-A0A9P5Q261-F1
#
_entry.id   AF-A0A9P5Q261-F1
#
_cell.length_a   1.000
_cell.length_b   1.000
_cell.length_c   1.000
_cell.angle_alpha   90.00
_cell.angle_beta   90.00
_cell.angle_gamma   90.00
#
_symmetry.space_group_name_H-M   'P 1'
#
loop_
_entity.id
_entity.type
_entity.pdbx_description
1 polymer ?
#
loop_
_entity_poly.entity_id
_entity_poly.type
_entity_poly.pdbx_seq_one_letter_code
_entity_poly.pdbx_strand_id
1 'polypeptide(L)'
;MSEKQQKLVLSIIDFLNESITNGTVKADDREGLEVAVQCIGEAFGVDPSNDEQALRLSVKPATLQTIFDVYLKTKEKVDGGSQSQTSTSSSLPKGPSAEDKAKAEKLKQSGNALMSSKEYDEALEAYTEAISFDSGNPIYYSNRAAAYSSKGDHLSAVGDAELALAADPTFVKAYHRLGHAQYSLGDYKAAADAFERGLKLDPTNAGLKSGLQNAKERISEDDDEGPPPLVPDDARGSARAGGGGGGGGMPDLASMMNNPQMMAMAQQMMANGGLANLMGNPAVANMMNRVQSGDVPSMEEIMSDPALRNLASQFGAGR
;
A
#
# COMPACT_ATOMS: atom_id res chain seq x y z
N MET A 1 -12.64 -17.89 -9.80
CA MET A 1 -11.38 -18.62 -9.57
C MET A 1 -10.60 -18.65 -10.87
N SER A 2 -9.31 -18.31 -10.84
CA SER A 2 -8.46 -18.38 -12.04
C SER A 2 -8.10 -19.84 -12.34
N GLU A 3 -7.91 -20.16 -13.61
CA GLU A 3 -7.45 -21.49 -14.03
C GLU A 3 -6.12 -21.85 -13.36
N LYS A 4 -5.23 -20.87 -13.17
CA LYS A 4 -3.95 -21.05 -12.47
C LYS A 4 -4.14 -21.53 -11.02
N GLN A 5 -5.10 -20.96 -10.30
CA GLN A 5 -5.43 -21.39 -8.93
C GLN A 5 -6.01 -22.81 -8.92
N GLN A 6 -6.89 -23.15 -9.88
CA GLN A 6 -7.44 -24.50 -10.00
C GLN A 6 -6.37 -25.56 -10.31
N LYS A 7 -5.37 -25.22 -11.15
CA LYS A 7 -4.20 -26.08 -11.43
C LYS A 7 -3.36 -26.34 -10.18
N LEU A 8 -3.12 -25.31 -9.36
CA LEU A 8 -2.41 -25.45 -8.09
C LEU A 8 -3.19 -26.34 -7.10
N VAL A 9 -4.49 -26.11 -6.98
CA VAL A 9 -5.37 -26.91 -6.10
C VAL A 9 -5.35 -28.38 -6.52
N LEU A 10 -5.47 -28.69 -7.82
CA LEU A 10 -5.37 -30.07 -8.30
C LEU A 10 -4.00 -30.67 -7.97
N SER A 11 -2.92 -29.90 -8.10
CA SER A 11 -1.57 -30.37 -7.74
C SER A 11 -1.41 -30.68 -6.25
N ILE A 12 -2.10 -29.93 -5.37
CA ILE A 12 -2.15 -30.19 -3.93
C ILE A 12 -2.94 -31.49 -3.67
N ILE A 13 -4.12 -31.63 -4.28
CA ILE A 13 -4.94 -32.83 -4.15
C ILE A 13 -4.18 -34.08 -4.62
N ASP A 14 -3.51 -34.02 -5.78
CA ASP A 14 -2.68 -35.11 -6.30
C ASP A 14 -1.57 -35.49 -5.31
N PHE A 15 -0.90 -34.50 -4.71
CA PHE A 15 0.13 -34.73 -3.69
C PHE A 15 -0.42 -35.41 -2.43
N LEU A 16 -1.59 -34.99 -1.95
CA LEU A 16 -2.23 -35.61 -0.79
C LEU A 16 -2.65 -37.06 -1.09
N ASN A 17 -3.23 -37.31 -2.26
CA ASN A 17 -3.60 -38.65 -2.71
C ASN A 17 -2.39 -39.57 -2.89
N GLU A 18 -1.29 -39.05 -3.45
CA GLU A 18 -0.03 -39.79 -3.57
C GLU A 18 0.53 -40.11 -2.18
N SER A 19 0.47 -39.17 -1.23
CA SER A 19 0.91 -39.35 0.16
C SER A 19 0.10 -40.41 0.93
N ILE A 20 -1.21 -40.49 0.66
CA ILE A 20 -2.08 -41.56 1.17
C ILE A 20 -1.69 -42.91 0.57
N THR A 21 -1.34 -42.94 -0.71
CA THR A 21 -1.10 -44.18 -1.46
C THR A 21 0.30 -44.76 -1.22
N ASN A 22 1.31 -43.89 -1.12
CA ASN A 22 2.71 -44.29 -0.93
C ASN A 22 3.08 -44.53 0.55
N GLY A 23 2.18 -44.20 1.49
CA GLY A 23 2.35 -44.44 2.92
C GLY A 23 3.35 -43.50 3.60
N THR A 24 3.64 -42.32 3.04
CA THR A 24 4.42 -41.27 3.72
C THR A 24 3.71 -40.73 4.96
N VAL A 25 2.39 -40.92 5.04
CA VAL A 25 1.54 -40.46 6.14
C VAL A 25 1.13 -41.64 7.02
N LYS A 26 0.97 -41.39 8.33
CA LYS A 26 0.51 -42.40 9.29
C LYS A 26 -0.89 -42.88 8.92
N ALA A 27 -1.16 -44.17 9.17
CA ALA A 27 -2.47 -44.76 8.89
C ALA A 27 -3.62 -44.02 9.59
N ASP A 28 -3.38 -43.51 10.81
CA ASP A 28 -4.37 -42.77 11.60
C ASP A 28 -4.76 -41.42 10.98
N ASP A 29 -3.88 -40.82 10.15
CA ASP A 29 -4.10 -39.51 9.53
C ASP A 29 -4.73 -39.62 8.13
N ARG A 30 -4.91 -40.85 7.62
CA ARG A 30 -5.43 -41.12 6.27
C ARG A 30 -6.85 -40.58 6.08
N GLU A 31 -7.75 -40.89 7.02
CA GLU A 31 -9.16 -40.43 6.94
C GLU A 31 -9.23 -38.90 6.99
N GLY A 32 -8.37 -38.26 7.79
CA GLY A 32 -8.27 -36.81 7.87
C GLY A 32 -7.83 -36.18 6.55
N LEU A 33 -6.88 -36.81 5.85
CA LEU A 33 -6.43 -36.35 4.53
C LEU A 33 -7.48 -36.55 3.44
N GLU A 34 -8.23 -37.66 3.46
CA GLU A 34 -9.32 -37.90 2.51
C GLU A 34 -10.42 -36.82 2.67
N VAL A 35 -10.77 -36.46 3.91
CA VAL A 35 -11.70 -35.34 4.20
C VAL A 35 -11.13 -34.01 3.71
N ALA A 36 -9.84 -33.76 3.96
CA ALA A 36 -9.19 -32.53 3.52
C ALA A 36 -9.19 -32.38 1.99
N VAL A 37 -8.92 -33.46 1.24
CA VAL A 37 -8.99 -33.48 -0.22
C VAL A 37 -10.39 -33.09 -0.71
N GLN A 38 -11.44 -33.62 -0.09
CA GLN A 38 -12.82 -33.29 -0.45
C GLN A 38 -13.14 -31.82 -0.14
N CYS A 39 -12.81 -31.34 1.06
CA CYS A 39 -13.05 -29.95 1.44
C CYS A 39 -12.31 -28.96 0.53
N ILE A 40 -11.06 -29.25 0.17
CA ILE A 40 -10.26 -28.42 -0.74
C ILE A 40 -10.88 -28.45 -2.14
N GLY A 41 -11.25 -29.62 -2.65
CA GLY A 41 -11.90 -29.75 -3.96
C GLY A 41 -13.19 -28.93 -4.06
N GLU A 42 -14.08 -29.08 -3.08
CA GLU A 42 -15.36 -28.35 -3.01
C GLU A 42 -15.16 -26.83 -2.89
N ALA A 43 -14.25 -26.38 -2.01
CA ALA A 43 -13.99 -24.96 -1.79
C ALA A 43 -13.50 -24.23 -3.06
N PHE A 44 -12.79 -24.94 -3.94
CA PHE A 44 -12.16 -24.36 -5.12
C PHE A 44 -12.79 -24.82 -6.45
N GLY A 45 -13.86 -25.61 -6.39
CA GLY A 45 -14.55 -26.16 -7.56
C GLY A 45 -13.66 -27.05 -8.42
N VAL A 46 -12.79 -27.83 -7.78
CA VAL A 46 -11.89 -28.81 -8.41
C VAL A 46 -12.34 -30.20 -8.00
N ASP A 47 -12.86 -30.96 -8.95
CA ASP A 47 -13.28 -32.33 -8.74
C ASP A 47 -12.21 -33.28 -9.29
N PRO A 48 -11.43 -33.95 -8.41
CA PRO A 48 -10.42 -34.90 -8.85
C PRO A 48 -11.01 -36.18 -9.47
N SER A 49 -12.31 -36.44 -9.32
CA SER A 49 -13.01 -37.56 -9.96
C SER A 49 -13.50 -37.26 -11.37
N ASN A 50 -13.47 -35.99 -11.78
CA ASN A 50 -13.86 -35.57 -13.12
C ASN A 50 -12.66 -35.62 -14.07
N ASP A 51 -12.59 -36.67 -14.90
CA ASP A 51 -11.48 -36.89 -15.84
C ASP A 51 -11.24 -35.72 -16.81
N GLU A 52 -12.29 -35.05 -17.27
CA GLU A 52 -12.18 -33.95 -18.23
C GLU A 52 -11.60 -32.68 -17.58
N GLN A 53 -12.03 -32.40 -16.34
CA GLN A 53 -11.48 -31.30 -15.55
C GLN A 53 -10.03 -31.59 -15.12
N ALA A 54 -9.75 -32.83 -14.71
CA ALA A 54 -8.42 -33.28 -14.32
C ALA A 54 -7.42 -33.17 -15.48
N LEU A 55 -7.81 -33.55 -16.70
CA LEU A 55 -6.97 -33.39 -17.90
C LEU A 55 -6.68 -31.92 -18.23
N ARG A 56 -7.68 -31.04 -18.13
CA ARG A 56 -7.53 -29.59 -18.41
C ARG A 56 -6.62 -28.90 -17.39
N LEU A 57 -6.69 -29.32 -16.13
CA LEU A 57 -5.97 -28.71 -15.02
C LEU A 57 -4.64 -29.42 -14.69
N SER A 58 -4.38 -30.59 -15.27
CA SER A 58 -3.16 -31.36 -15.04
C SER A 58 -1.92 -30.56 -15.45
N VAL A 59 -0.91 -30.61 -14.59
CA VAL A 59 0.44 -30.06 -14.83
C VAL A 59 1.50 -31.16 -15.00
N LYS A 60 1.06 -32.42 -15.18
CA LYS A 60 1.96 -33.55 -15.44
C LYS A 60 2.78 -33.29 -16.72
N PRO A 61 4.08 -33.62 -16.74
CA PRO A 61 4.79 -34.53 -15.82
C PRO A 61 5.34 -33.90 -14.53
N ALA A 62 5.19 -32.59 -14.31
CA ALA A 62 5.67 -31.96 -13.08
C ALA A 62 4.73 -32.25 -11.91
N THR A 63 5.28 -32.60 -10.75
CA THR A 63 4.53 -32.77 -9.50
C THR A 63 4.76 -31.58 -8.57
N LEU A 64 3.84 -31.33 -7.64
CA LEU A 64 4.00 -30.28 -6.63
C LEU A 64 5.32 -30.42 -5.87
N GLN A 65 5.70 -31.65 -5.51
CA GLN A 65 6.97 -31.96 -4.85
C GLN A 65 8.16 -31.53 -5.71
N THR A 66 8.20 -31.89 -7.00
CA THR A 66 9.31 -31.50 -7.87
C THR A 66 9.42 -29.99 -8.07
N ILE A 67 8.29 -29.29 -8.16
CA ILE A 67 8.27 -27.82 -8.28
C ILE A 67 8.78 -27.19 -6.98
N PHE A 68 8.36 -27.72 -5.83
CA PHE A 68 8.79 -27.24 -4.53
C PHE A 68 10.27 -27.54 -4.27
N ASP A 69 10.77 -28.70 -4.67
CA ASP A 69 12.19 -29.05 -4.58
C ASP A 69 13.04 -28.13 -5.46
N VAL A 70 12.57 -27.75 -6.65
CA VAL A 70 13.24 -26.76 -7.51
C VAL A 70 13.25 -25.39 -6.82
N TYR A 71 12.14 -24.98 -6.21
CA TYR A 71 12.09 -23.75 -5.43
C TYR A 71 13.06 -23.78 -4.26
N LEU A 72 13.07 -24.85 -3.45
CA LEU A 72 14.00 -25.02 -2.32
C LEU A 72 15.45 -25.01 -2.78
N LYS A 73 15.80 -25.77 -3.82
CA LYS A 73 17.16 -25.77 -4.39
C LYS A 73 17.57 -24.40 -4.94
N THR A 74 16.62 -23.65 -5.48
CA THR A 74 16.88 -22.29 -5.96
C THR A 74 17.09 -21.36 -4.77
N LYS A 75 16.25 -21.46 -3.74
CA LYS A 75 16.38 -20.71 -2.49
C LYS A 75 17.70 -21.00 -1.79
N GLU A 76 18.07 -22.27 -1.63
CA GLU A 76 19.35 -22.70 -1.04
C GLU A 76 20.56 -22.23 -1.85
N LYS A 77 20.47 -22.18 -3.19
CA LYS A 77 21.53 -21.62 -4.03
C LYS A 77 21.63 -20.10 -3.93
N VAL A 78 20.54 -19.43 -3.59
CA VAL A 78 20.48 -17.97 -3.40
C VAL A 78 20.94 -17.59 -1.98
N ASP A 79 20.67 -18.42 -0.98
CA ASP A 79 21.03 -18.20 0.43
C ASP A 79 22.42 -18.77 0.80
N GLY A 80 22.86 -19.83 0.10
CA GLY A 80 24.10 -20.56 0.33
C GLY A 80 25.20 -20.17 -0.66
N GLY A 81 25.98 -19.15 -0.30
CA GLY A 81 27.25 -18.86 -0.97
C GLY A 81 28.20 -20.06 -0.90
N SER A 82 28.45 -20.68 -2.06
CA SER A 82 29.60 -21.53 -2.41
C SER A 82 29.98 -22.67 -1.45
N GLN A 83 29.66 -23.92 -1.83
CA GLN A 83 30.66 -25.01 -1.99
C GLN A 83 30.08 -26.25 -2.70
N SER A 84 30.88 -26.76 -3.65
CA SER A 84 30.85 -28.05 -4.40
C SER A 84 30.54 -29.28 -3.54
N GLN A 85 30.16 -30.48 -4.02
CA GLN A 85 29.84 -31.13 -5.30
C GLN A 85 29.35 -32.54 -4.90
N THR A 86 28.35 -33.11 -5.58
CA THR A 86 28.39 -34.53 -6.00
C THR A 86 27.51 -34.75 -7.22
N SER A 87 28.04 -35.55 -8.13
CA SER A 87 27.72 -35.74 -9.53
C SER A 87 26.55 -36.68 -9.84
N THR A 88 25.67 -36.25 -10.75
CA THR A 88 25.15 -37.09 -11.84
C THR A 88 24.98 -36.24 -13.10
N SER A 89 25.37 -36.82 -14.23
CA SER A 89 25.47 -36.22 -15.56
C SER A 89 24.13 -35.76 -16.15
N SER A 90 23.97 -34.45 -16.34
CA SER A 90 23.44 -33.83 -17.57
C SER A 90 23.54 -32.31 -17.45
N SER A 91 24.27 -31.67 -18.37
CA SER A 91 24.30 -30.22 -18.65
C SER A 91 24.16 -29.25 -17.46
N LEU A 92 25.27 -28.64 -17.05
CA LEU A 92 25.28 -27.48 -16.14
C LEU A 92 24.19 -26.46 -16.53
N PRO A 93 23.43 -25.87 -15.58
CA PRO A 93 22.70 -24.66 -15.87
C PRO A 93 23.76 -23.56 -16.04
N LYS A 94 24.17 -23.30 -17.29
CA LYS A 94 24.80 -22.02 -17.60
C LYS A 94 23.81 -20.96 -17.13
N GLY A 95 24.23 -20.08 -16.23
CA GLY A 95 23.48 -18.86 -15.95
C GLY A 95 23.10 -18.16 -17.27
N PRO A 96 22.07 -17.30 -17.25
CA PRO A 96 21.46 -16.78 -18.46
C PRO A 96 22.52 -16.26 -19.43
N SER A 97 22.43 -16.70 -20.69
CA SER A 97 23.43 -16.37 -21.70
C SER A 97 23.42 -14.85 -21.94
N ALA A 98 24.50 -14.31 -22.52
CA ALA A 98 24.53 -12.89 -22.86
C ALA A 98 23.36 -12.49 -23.79
N GLU A 99 22.92 -13.42 -24.64
CA GLU A 99 21.75 -13.23 -25.50
C GLU A 99 20.45 -13.20 -24.69
N ASP A 100 20.28 -14.09 -23.71
CA ASP A 100 19.08 -14.11 -22.86
C ASP A 100 18.99 -12.85 -22.00
N LYS A 101 20.13 -12.39 -21.45
CA LYS A 101 20.19 -11.10 -20.74
C LYS A 101 19.83 -9.94 -21.66
N ALA A 102 20.31 -9.93 -22.91
CA ALA A 102 19.95 -8.89 -23.87
C ALA A 102 18.44 -8.91 -24.22
N LYS A 103 17.83 -10.09 -24.35
CA LYS A 103 16.38 -10.24 -24.54
C LYS A 103 15.62 -9.74 -23.31
N ALA A 104 16.02 -10.15 -22.11
CA ALA A 104 15.42 -9.71 -20.85
C ALA A 104 15.47 -8.18 -20.70
N GLU A 105 16.61 -7.57 -21.05
CA GLU A 105 16.77 -6.12 -21.01
C GLU A 105 15.87 -5.39 -22.02
N LYS A 106 15.70 -5.94 -23.23
CA LYS A 106 14.76 -5.40 -24.22
C LYS A 106 13.32 -5.50 -23.73
N LEU A 107 12.94 -6.63 -23.14
CA LEU A 107 11.61 -6.84 -22.57
C LEU A 107 11.34 -5.91 -21.38
N LYS A 108 12.33 -5.69 -20.51
CA LYS A 108 12.26 -4.66 -19.45
C LYS A 108 12.03 -3.27 -20.03
N GLN A 109 12.75 -2.89 -21.09
CA GLN A 109 12.54 -1.58 -21.73
C GLN A 109 11.13 -1.46 -22.32
N SER A 110 10.63 -2.53 -22.94
CA SER A 110 9.24 -2.61 -23.42
C SER A 110 8.24 -2.45 -22.28
N GLY A 111 8.42 -3.19 -21.17
CA GLY A 111 7.60 -3.07 -19.98
C GLY A 111 7.62 -1.67 -19.38
N ASN A 112 8.79 -1.00 -19.35
CA ASN A 112 8.89 0.38 -18.86
C ASN A 112 8.14 1.38 -19.76
N ALA A 113 8.15 1.16 -21.08
CA ALA A 113 7.39 1.99 -22.02
C ALA A 113 5.87 1.79 -21.80
N LEU A 114 5.42 0.55 -21.67
CA LEU A 114 4.03 0.20 -21.37
C LEU A 114 3.56 0.77 -20.02
N MET A 115 4.42 0.70 -18.99
CA MET A 115 4.17 1.38 -17.71
C MET A 115 3.96 2.88 -17.86
N SER A 116 4.74 3.53 -18.73
CA SER A 116 4.63 4.97 -19.00
C SER A 116 3.33 5.30 -19.75
N SER A 117 2.86 4.38 -20.60
CA SER A 117 1.55 4.43 -21.26
C SER A 117 0.37 4.02 -20.36
N LYS A 118 0.63 3.59 -19.11
CA LYS A 118 -0.36 3.02 -18.18
C LYS A 118 -1.01 1.71 -18.66
N GLU A 119 -0.36 1.02 -19.60
CA GLU A 119 -0.73 -0.31 -20.09
C GLU A 119 -0.12 -1.36 -19.14
N TYR A 120 -0.75 -1.51 -17.97
CA TYR A 120 -0.15 -2.26 -16.87
C TYR A 120 -0.18 -3.78 -17.07
N ASP A 121 -1.19 -4.32 -17.75
CA ASP A 121 -1.30 -5.76 -18.02
C ASP A 121 -0.20 -6.23 -18.98
N GLU A 122 -0.01 -5.49 -20.06
CA GLU A 122 1.03 -5.72 -21.06
C GLU A 122 2.42 -5.51 -20.43
N ALA A 123 2.57 -4.54 -19.53
CA ALA A 123 3.81 -4.36 -18.78
C ALA A 123 4.12 -5.57 -17.88
N LEU A 124 3.12 -6.13 -17.20
CA LEU A 124 3.28 -7.33 -16.37
C LEU A 124 3.72 -8.54 -17.20
N GLU A 125 3.15 -8.71 -18.38
CA GLU A 125 3.55 -9.76 -19.33
C GLU A 125 5.01 -9.58 -19.77
N ALA A 126 5.39 -8.37 -20.18
CA ALA A 126 6.76 -8.07 -20.61
C ALA A 126 7.79 -8.32 -19.50
N TYR A 127 7.51 -7.92 -18.25
CA TYR A 127 8.41 -8.22 -17.13
C TYR A 127 8.44 -9.71 -16.78
N THR A 128 7.32 -10.41 -16.90
CA THR A 128 7.26 -11.86 -16.66
C THR A 128 8.08 -12.62 -17.68
N GLU A 129 8.02 -12.22 -18.95
CA GLU A 129 8.88 -12.75 -20.00
C GLU A 129 10.34 -12.41 -19.74
N ALA A 130 10.68 -11.19 -19.31
CA ALA A 130 12.05 -10.83 -18.94
C ALA A 130 12.61 -11.72 -17.82
N ILE A 131 11.81 -12.00 -16.79
CA ILE A 131 12.15 -12.90 -15.67
C ILE A 131 12.41 -14.33 -16.15
N SER A 132 11.68 -14.81 -17.18
CA SER A 132 11.89 -16.13 -17.76
C SER A 132 13.26 -16.28 -18.44
N PHE A 133 13.83 -15.17 -18.93
CA PHE A 133 15.15 -15.15 -19.56
C PHE A 133 16.28 -14.89 -18.55
N ASP A 134 16.03 -14.08 -17.52
CA ASP A 134 16.99 -13.85 -16.43
C ASP A 134 16.25 -13.63 -15.09
N SER A 135 16.06 -14.74 -14.37
CA SER A 135 15.36 -14.77 -13.09
C SER A 135 16.23 -14.29 -11.91
N GLY A 136 17.50 -13.97 -12.13
CA GLY A 136 18.41 -13.52 -11.07
C GLY A 136 18.40 -12.00 -10.88
N ASN A 137 17.75 -11.26 -11.76
CA ASN A 137 17.84 -9.80 -11.76
C ASN A 137 16.72 -9.16 -10.90
N PRO A 138 17.06 -8.48 -9.79
CA PRO A 138 16.08 -7.89 -8.88
C PRO A 138 15.26 -6.76 -9.53
N ILE A 139 15.77 -6.14 -10.61
CA ILE A 139 15.12 -5.03 -11.28
C ILE A 139 13.79 -5.47 -11.91
N TYR A 140 13.73 -6.67 -12.50
CA TYR A 140 12.51 -7.12 -13.18
C TYR A 140 11.37 -7.35 -12.19
N TYR A 141 11.66 -7.99 -11.07
CA TYR A 141 10.70 -8.15 -9.97
C TYR A 141 10.27 -6.80 -9.39
N SER A 142 11.21 -5.87 -9.13
CA SER A 142 10.84 -4.54 -8.63
C SER A 142 10.00 -3.71 -9.61
N ASN A 143 10.18 -3.90 -10.92
CA ASN A 143 9.38 -3.22 -11.93
C ASN A 143 8.00 -3.86 -12.06
N ARG A 144 7.92 -5.19 -11.97
CA ARG A 144 6.66 -5.92 -11.97
C ARG A 144 5.83 -5.65 -10.70
N ALA A 145 6.47 -5.53 -9.53
CA ALA A 145 5.84 -5.03 -8.30
C ALA A 145 5.24 -3.62 -8.46
N ALA A 146 5.92 -2.75 -9.20
CA ALA A 146 5.41 -1.41 -9.51
C ALA A 146 4.14 -1.50 -10.37
N ALA A 147 4.14 -2.36 -11.40
CA ALA A 147 3.00 -2.59 -12.27
C ALA A 147 1.79 -3.15 -11.50
N TYR A 148 2.01 -4.17 -10.65
CA TYR A 148 0.99 -4.70 -9.76
C TYR A 148 0.40 -3.62 -8.84
N SER A 149 1.25 -2.79 -8.22
CA SER A 149 0.79 -1.67 -7.38
C SER A 149 -0.03 -0.65 -8.16
N SER A 150 0.36 -0.32 -9.40
CA SER A 150 -0.39 0.60 -10.26
C SER A 150 -1.77 0.08 -10.66
N LYS A 151 -1.98 -1.24 -10.61
CA LYS A 151 -3.28 -1.89 -10.81
C LYS A 151 -4.11 -2.02 -9.53
N GLY A 152 -3.55 -1.66 -8.37
CA GLY A 152 -4.16 -1.91 -7.07
C GLY A 152 -3.98 -3.34 -6.54
N ASP A 153 -3.22 -4.20 -7.23
CA ASP A 153 -2.89 -5.54 -6.73
C ASP A 153 -1.65 -5.47 -5.82
N HIS A 154 -1.86 -4.93 -4.62
CA HIS A 154 -0.78 -4.71 -3.67
C HIS A 154 -0.25 -6.01 -3.06
N LEU A 155 -1.07 -7.08 -3.01
CA LEU A 155 -0.61 -8.40 -2.52
C LEU A 155 0.44 -9.01 -3.45
N SER A 156 0.20 -9.02 -4.76
CA SER A 156 1.20 -9.48 -5.73
C SER A 156 2.44 -8.59 -5.74
N ALA A 157 2.28 -7.28 -5.51
CA ALA A 157 3.39 -6.35 -5.42
C ALA A 157 4.31 -6.64 -4.22
N VAL A 158 3.76 -7.03 -3.06
CA VAL A 158 4.55 -7.48 -1.90
C VAL A 158 5.41 -8.68 -2.28
N GLY A 159 4.80 -9.72 -2.85
CA GLY A 159 5.53 -10.93 -3.25
C GLY A 159 6.68 -10.65 -4.22
N ASP A 160 6.47 -9.81 -5.22
CA ASP A 160 7.54 -9.42 -6.15
C ASP A 160 8.61 -8.55 -5.50
N ALA A 161 8.25 -7.65 -4.58
CA ALA A 161 9.23 -6.86 -3.84
C ALA A 161 10.11 -7.74 -2.94
N GLU A 162 9.54 -8.77 -2.31
CA GLU A 162 10.28 -9.76 -1.53
C GLU A 162 11.19 -10.62 -2.42
N LEU A 163 10.74 -11.03 -3.61
CA LEU A 163 11.58 -11.72 -4.58
C LEU A 163 12.75 -10.85 -5.06
N ALA A 164 12.52 -9.55 -5.28
CA ALA A 164 13.59 -8.61 -5.61
C ALA A 164 14.63 -8.50 -4.48
N LEU A 165 14.19 -8.47 -3.21
CA LEU A 165 15.07 -8.46 -2.05
C LEU A 165 15.79 -9.79 -1.82
N ALA A 166 15.17 -10.91 -2.16
CA ALA A 166 15.82 -12.22 -2.12
C ALA A 166 16.92 -12.32 -3.19
N ALA A 167 16.73 -11.71 -4.36
CA ALA A 167 17.73 -11.64 -5.41
C ALA A 167 18.88 -10.66 -5.07
N ASP A 168 18.56 -9.50 -4.49
CA ASP A 168 19.54 -8.54 -4.00
C ASP A 168 19.03 -7.81 -2.74
N PRO A 169 19.50 -8.21 -1.54
CA PRO A 169 19.11 -7.56 -0.29
C PRO A 169 19.56 -6.11 -0.16
N THR A 170 20.46 -5.63 -1.03
CA THR A 170 20.93 -4.24 -1.03
C THR A 170 20.14 -3.34 -1.97
N PHE A 171 19.15 -3.90 -2.68
CA PHE A 171 18.39 -3.16 -3.68
C PHE A 171 17.33 -2.24 -3.06
N VAL A 172 17.74 -1.01 -2.74
CA VAL A 172 16.94 0.03 -2.07
C VAL A 172 15.55 0.23 -2.68
N LYS A 173 15.41 0.15 -4.02
CA LYS A 173 14.12 0.30 -4.70
C LYS A 173 13.12 -0.78 -4.30
N ALA A 174 13.56 -2.01 -4.02
CA ALA A 174 12.66 -3.08 -3.60
C ALA A 174 12.07 -2.82 -2.20
N TYR A 175 12.83 -2.24 -1.27
CA TYR A 175 12.28 -1.78 0.01
C TYR A 175 11.21 -0.70 -0.16
N HIS A 176 11.43 0.23 -1.10
CA HIS A 176 10.40 1.22 -1.42
C HIS A 176 9.14 0.55 -2.00
N ARG A 177 9.27 -0.45 -2.87
CA ARG A 177 8.12 -1.18 -3.42
C ARG A 177 7.37 -1.96 -2.33
N LEU A 178 8.11 -2.65 -1.47
CA LEU A 178 7.56 -3.43 -0.36
C LEU A 178 6.78 -2.54 0.60
N GLY A 179 7.41 -1.47 1.11
CA GLY A 179 6.78 -0.56 2.05
C GLY A 179 5.56 0.15 1.45
N HIS A 180 5.63 0.56 0.18
CA HIS A 180 4.47 1.16 -0.50
C HIS A 180 3.31 0.17 -0.62
N ALA A 181 3.57 -1.08 -1.04
CA ALA A 181 2.53 -2.08 -1.20
C ALA A 181 1.89 -2.47 0.16
N GLN A 182 2.69 -2.63 1.22
CA GLN A 182 2.20 -2.91 2.57
C GLN A 182 1.37 -1.74 3.13
N TYR A 183 1.81 -0.50 2.89
CA TYR A 183 1.07 0.70 3.27
C TYR A 183 -0.30 0.72 2.58
N SER A 184 -0.35 0.42 1.28
CA SER A 184 -1.62 0.34 0.54
C SER A 184 -2.54 -0.80 0.98
N LEU A 185 -2.00 -1.85 1.61
CA LEU A 185 -2.77 -2.93 2.23
C LEU A 185 -3.26 -2.60 3.65
N GLY A 186 -2.85 -1.45 4.21
CA GLY A 186 -3.16 -1.04 5.58
C GLY A 186 -2.24 -1.64 6.65
N ASP A 187 -1.20 -2.39 6.25
CA ASP A 187 -0.19 -2.88 7.19
C ASP A 187 0.91 -1.81 7.39
N TYR A 188 0.55 -0.76 8.13
CA TYR A 188 1.42 0.39 8.35
C TYR A 188 2.68 0.01 9.16
N LYS A 189 2.58 -0.98 10.06
CA LYS A 189 3.71 -1.46 10.87
C LYS A 189 4.74 -2.17 9.99
N ALA A 190 4.31 -3.09 9.13
CA ALA A 190 5.21 -3.73 8.18
C ALA A 190 5.81 -2.72 7.18
N ALA A 191 4.99 -1.77 6.70
CA ALA A 191 5.45 -0.73 5.79
C ALA A 191 6.57 0.13 6.41
N ALA A 192 6.40 0.56 7.66
CA ALA A 192 7.40 1.32 8.40
C ALA A 192 8.72 0.54 8.52
N ASP A 193 8.67 -0.74 8.90
CA ASP A 193 9.86 -1.60 8.97
C ASP A 193 10.57 -1.73 7.61
N ALA A 194 9.82 -1.94 6.52
CA ALA A 194 10.40 -2.01 5.18
C ALA A 194 11.11 -0.70 4.79
N PHE A 195 10.49 0.45 5.05
CA PHE A 195 11.11 1.75 4.79
C PHE A 195 12.34 2.00 5.66
N GLU A 196 12.32 1.64 6.94
CA GLU A 196 13.47 1.75 7.84
C GLU A 196 14.64 0.87 7.39
N ARG A 197 14.37 -0.37 6.96
CA ARG A 197 15.39 -1.25 6.38
C ARG A 197 16.01 -0.65 5.13
N GLY A 198 15.20 -0.07 4.23
CA GLY A 198 15.71 0.65 3.07
C GLY A 198 16.56 1.87 3.44
N LEU A 199 16.17 2.64 4.47
CA LEU A 199 16.91 3.81 4.93
C LEU A 199 18.24 3.46 5.62
N LYS A 200 18.39 2.25 6.16
CA LYS A 200 19.70 1.76 6.63
C LYS A 200 20.71 1.63 5.49
N LEU A 201 20.23 1.36 4.26
CA LEU A 201 21.07 1.23 3.07
C LEU A 201 21.28 2.57 2.35
N ASP A 202 20.23 3.38 2.23
CA ASP A 202 20.30 4.75 1.69
C ASP A 202 19.60 5.74 2.63
N PRO A 203 20.34 6.29 3.63
CA PRO A 203 19.78 7.24 4.59
C PRO A 203 19.33 8.57 3.99
N THR A 204 19.65 8.84 2.72
CA THR A 204 19.32 10.10 2.04
C THR A 204 18.07 9.99 1.18
N ASN A 205 17.52 8.79 1.02
CA ASN A 205 16.39 8.53 0.15
C ASN A 205 15.11 9.26 0.59
N ALA A 206 14.72 10.30 -0.15
CA ALA A 206 13.54 11.10 0.19
C ALA A 206 12.23 10.29 0.12
N GLY A 207 12.12 9.36 -0.84
CA GLY A 207 10.92 8.52 -1.00
C GLY A 207 10.71 7.60 0.20
N LEU A 208 11.78 6.95 0.67
CA LEU A 208 11.70 6.11 1.87
C LEU A 208 11.43 6.92 3.14
N LYS A 209 12.01 8.12 3.29
CA LYS A 209 11.72 9.01 4.43
C LYS A 209 10.26 9.42 4.47
N SER A 210 9.71 9.85 3.33
CA SER A 210 8.31 10.22 3.22
C SER A 210 7.39 9.02 3.46
N GLY A 211 7.71 7.85 2.90
CA GLY A 211 6.96 6.63 3.14
C GLY A 211 6.95 6.23 4.62
N LEU A 212 8.10 6.30 5.30
CA LEU A 212 8.22 6.02 6.72
C LEU A 212 7.41 7.00 7.57
N GLN A 213 7.48 8.29 7.25
CA GLN A 213 6.72 9.31 7.96
C GLN A 213 5.21 9.05 7.86
N ASN A 214 4.70 8.82 6.64
CA ASN A 214 3.29 8.52 6.41
C ASN A 214 2.86 7.24 7.15
N ALA A 215 3.68 6.19 7.12
CA ALA A 215 3.39 4.95 7.83
C ALA A 215 3.32 5.17 9.35
N LYS A 216 4.21 5.97 9.92
CA LYS A 216 4.21 6.31 11.36
C LYS A 216 3.02 7.14 11.78
N GLU A 217 2.60 8.10 10.95
CA GLU A 217 1.40 8.90 11.20
C GLU A 217 0.15 8.01 11.29
N ARG A 218 -0.01 7.08 10.33
CA ARG A 218 -1.13 6.12 10.35
C ARG A 218 -1.10 5.19 11.57
N ILE A 219 0.08 4.72 11.99
CA ILE A 219 0.22 3.93 13.23
C ILE A 219 -0.22 4.74 14.45
N SER A 220 0.20 6.02 14.55
CA SER A 220 -0.17 6.85 15.68
C SER A 220 -1.66 7.19 15.74
N GLU A 221 -2.32 7.33 14.59
CA GLU A 221 -3.77 7.51 14.51
C GLU A 221 -4.51 6.25 14.99
N ASP A 222 -4.05 5.07 14.58
CA ASP A 222 -4.66 3.79 14.98
C ASP A 222 -4.42 3.47 16.47
N ASP A 223 -3.34 3.97 17.08
CA ASP A 223 -3.04 3.81 18.53
C ASP A 223 -3.78 4.84 19.42
N ASP A 224 -4.19 6.01 18.88
CA ASP A 224 -4.98 7.04 19.58
C ASP A 224 -6.49 6.76 19.57
N GLU A 225 -6.97 5.87 18.68
CA GLU A 225 -8.26 5.17 18.81
C GLU A 225 -8.22 4.10 19.92
N GLY A 226 -7.86 4.52 21.14
CA GLY A 226 -8.07 3.73 22.34
C GLY A 226 -9.53 3.24 22.43
N PRO A 227 -9.81 2.15 23.18
CA PRO A 227 -11.16 1.63 23.30
C PRO A 227 -12.11 2.78 23.65
N PRO A 228 -13.31 2.85 23.01
CA PRO A 228 -14.25 3.94 23.27
C PRO A 228 -14.40 4.08 24.78
N PRO A 229 -14.40 5.31 25.33
CA PRO A 229 -14.53 5.49 26.76
C PRO A 229 -15.73 4.66 27.21
N LEU A 230 -15.47 3.72 28.12
CA LEU A 230 -16.51 2.95 28.80
C LEU A 230 -17.41 3.99 29.48
N VAL A 231 -18.46 4.41 28.78
CA VAL A 231 -19.55 5.17 29.36
C VAL A 231 -20.10 4.28 30.47
N PRO A 232 -20.03 4.70 31.75
CA PRO A 232 -20.66 3.95 32.82
C PRO A 232 -22.16 3.83 32.49
N ASP A 233 -22.66 2.60 32.50
CA ASP A 233 -24.06 2.23 32.25
C ASP A 233 -24.94 2.66 33.43
N ASP A 234 -25.04 3.97 33.65
CA ASP A 234 -25.91 4.57 34.65
C ASP A 234 -26.45 5.90 34.12
N ALA A 235 -27.45 5.81 33.23
CA ALA A 235 -28.57 6.74 33.14
C ALA A 235 -29.51 6.41 31.96
N ARG A 236 -30.11 5.21 31.96
CA ARG A 236 -31.44 5.04 31.35
C ARG A 236 -32.50 5.31 32.41
N GLY A 237 -32.79 6.58 32.63
CA GLY A 237 -33.82 6.98 33.58
C GLY A 237 -34.26 8.43 33.44
N SER A 238 -35.48 8.60 32.96
CA SER A 238 -36.37 9.76 33.17
C SER A 238 -36.27 10.94 32.21
N ALA A 239 -37.35 11.02 31.43
CA ALA A 239 -37.81 12.15 30.67
C ALA A 239 -38.09 13.42 31.52
N ARG A 240 -38.20 14.53 30.77
CA ARG A 240 -39.01 15.74 31.00
C ARG A 240 -38.38 16.95 31.71
N ALA A 241 -38.42 18.03 30.93
CA ALA A 241 -38.89 19.37 31.26
C ALA A 241 -37.90 20.40 31.86
N GLY A 242 -37.61 21.42 31.03
CA GLY A 242 -37.86 22.80 31.41
C GLY A 242 -36.65 23.65 31.86
N GLY A 243 -36.46 24.79 31.19
CA GLY A 243 -36.02 26.02 31.86
C GLY A 243 -34.64 26.57 31.51
N GLY A 244 -34.60 27.47 30.53
CA GLY A 244 -34.12 28.86 30.62
C GLY A 244 -32.80 29.25 31.29
N GLY A 245 -32.04 30.11 30.59
CA GLY A 245 -30.94 30.96 31.10
C GLY A 245 -29.60 30.55 30.47
N GLY A 246 -28.96 31.32 29.60
CA GLY A 246 -28.64 32.74 29.72
C GLY A 246 -27.15 32.85 30.01
N GLY A 247 -26.33 33.18 29.00
CA GLY A 247 -24.89 33.35 29.16
C GLY A 247 -24.10 33.07 27.88
N GLY A 248 -24.15 34.01 26.92
CA GLY A 248 -23.23 34.01 25.78
C GLY A 248 -21.81 34.27 26.27
N GLY A 249 -20.99 33.23 26.29
CA GLY A 249 -19.54 33.30 26.35
C GLY A 249 -19.02 32.89 24.97
N MET A 250 -18.34 33.80 24.29
CA MET A 250 -17.74 33.55 22.97
C MET A 250 -16.83 32.30 23.00
N PRO A 251 -16.71 31.56 21.88
CA PRO A 251 -15.64 30.59 21.71
C PRO A 251 -14.30 31.31 21.89
N ASP A 252 -13.46 30.74 22.74
CA ASP A 252 -12.18 31.27 23.19
C ASP A 252 -11.28 31.71 22.01
N LEU A 253 -11.05 33.02 21.87
CA LEU A 253 -10.21 33.63 20.83
C LEU A 253 -8.77 33.06 20.84
N ALA A 254 -8.30 32.55 21.98
CA ALA A 254 -7.00 31.89 22.11
C ALA A 254 -6.95 30.55 21.37
N SER A 255 -8.07 29.80 21.33
CA SER A 255 -8.19 28.56 20.57
C SER A 255 -8.32 28.79 19.06
N MET A 256 -8.84 29.96 18.66
CA MET A 256 -8.97 30.35 17.26
C MET A 256 -7.64 30.76 16.65
N MET A 257 -6.78 31.41 17.44
CA MET A 257 -5.45 31.88 17.02
C MET A 257 -4.41 30.75 16.90
N ASN A 258 -4.67 29.59 17.52
CA ASN A 258 -3.82 28.40 17.41
C ASN A 258 -4.30 27.40 16.35
N ASN A 259 -5.27 27.78 15.51
CA ASN A 259 -5.76 26.94 14.42
C ASN A 259 -4.79 27.02 13.21
N PRO A 260 -4.09 25.93 12.84
CA PRO A 260 -3.11 25.94 11.75
C PRO A 260 -3.72 26.29 10.39
N GLN A 261 -5.03 26.04 10.19
CA GLN A 261 -5.74 26.48 8.99
C GLN A 261 -5.90 28.00 8.90
N MET A 262 -6.05 28.69 10.04
CA MET A 262 -6.12 30.15 10.06
C MET A 262 -4.75 30.78 9.80
N MET A 263 -3.68 30.14 10.28
CA MET A 263 -2.30 30.57 10.00
C MET A 263 -1.92 30.35 8.52
N ALA A 264 -2.32 29.23 7.92
CA ALA A 264 -2.16 28.99 6.49
C ALA A 264 -2.97 29.97 5.63
N MET A 265 -4.21 30.29 6.04
CA MET A 265 -5.05 31.29 5.38
C MET A 265 -4.47 32.71 5.49
N ALA A 266 -3.94 33.08 6.66
CA ALA A 266 -3.27 34.36 6.86
C ALA A 266 -1.97 34.47 6.04
N GLN A 267 -1.21 33.37 5.93
CA GLN A 267 0.01 33.31 5.13
C GLN A 267 -0.28 33.39 3.63
N GLN A 268 -1.37 32.77 3.18
CA GLN A 268 -1.87 32.87 1.80
C GLN A 268 -2.41 34.29 1.49
N MET A 269 -3.03 34.95 2.46
CA MET A 269 -3.46 36.36 2.33
C MET A 269 -2.28 37.33 2.27
N MET A 270 -1.21 37.08 3.02
CA MET A 270 0.03 37.85 2.93
C MET A 270 0.77 37.60 1.60
N ALA A 271 0.79 36.35 1.12
CA ALA A 271 1.41 36.00 -0.16
C ALA A 271 0.69 36.63 -1.37
N ASN A 272 -0.63 36.80 -1.30
CA ASN A 272 -1.43 37.37 -2.38
C ASN A 272 -1.51 38.92 -2.37
N GLY A 273 -0.79 39.60 -1.48
CA GLY A 273 -0.82 41.07 -1.39
C GLY A 273 -2.17 41.66 -0.98
N GLY A 274 -3.15 40.82 -0.62
CA GLY A 274 -4.50 41.24 -0.23
C GLY A 274 -4.50 42.10 1.02
N LEU A 275 -3.59 41.83 1.96
CA LEU A 275 -3.41 42.64 3.17
C LEU A 275 -2.88 44.06 2.87
N ALA A 276 -2.03 44.22 1.85
CA ALA A 276 -1.53 45.52 1.43
C ALA A 276 -2.63 46.37 0.76
N ASN A 277 -3.50 45.74 -0.04
CA ASN A 277 -4.69 46.40 -0.60
C ASN A 277 -5.75 46.72 0.46
N LEU A 278 -5.85 45.90 1.50
CA LEU A 278 -6.74 46.13 2.64
C LEU A 278 -6.23 47.28 3.53
N MET A 279 -4.93 47.34 3.81
CA MET A 279 -4.29 48.45 4.56
C MET A 279 -4.23 49.76 3.77
N GLY A 280 -4.19 49.69 2.44
CA GLY A 280 -4.30 50.86 1.57
C GLY A 280 -5.71 51.46 1.52
N ASN A 281 -6.72 50.77 2.09
CA ASN A 281 -8.07 51.27 2.14
C ASN A 281 -8.28 52.16 3.38
N PRO A 282 -8.55 53.48 3.20
CA PRO A 282 -8.69 54.42 4.30
C PRO A 282 -9.85 54.07 5.26
N ALA A 283 -10.87 53.34 4.82
CA ALA A 283 -11.95 52.87 5.69
C ALA A 283 -11.47 51.80 6.68
N VAL A 284 -10.59 50.90 6.24
CA VAL A 284 -10.01 49.84 7.07
C VAL A 284 -8.97 50.42 8.03
N ALA A 285 -8.19 51.42 7.59
CA ALA A 285 -7.26 52.13 8.46
C ALA A 285 -7.97 52.87 9.62
N ASN A 286 -9.10 53.52 9.32
CA ASN A 286 -9.93 54.17 10.35
C ASN A 286 -10.57 53.17 11.31
N MET A 287 -11.02 52.01 10.80
CA MET A 287 -11.54 50.93 11.63
C MET A 287 -10.45 50.35 12.54
N MET A 288 -9.24 50.12 12.03
CA MET A 288 -8.10 49.61 12.79
C MET A 288 -7.70 50.56 13.92
N ASN A 289 -7.69 51.87 13.67
CA ASN A 289 -7.40 52.88 14.70
C ASN A 289 -8.46 52.89 15.82
N ARG A 290 -9.74 52.68 15.50
CA ARG A 290 -10.83 52.60 16.50
C ARG A 290 -10.74 51.34 17.34
N VAL A 291 -10.48 50.19 16.70
CA VAL A 291 -10.24 48.92 17.39
C VAL A 291 -8.99 49.01 18.28
N GLN A 292 -7.92 49.66 17.82
CA GLN A 292 -6.71 49.88 18.62
C GLN A 292 -6.96 50.81 19.82
N SER A 293 -7.94 51.70 19.73
CA SER A 293 -8.41 52.51 20.87
C SER A 293 -9.43 51.81 21.78
N GLY A 294 -9.75 50.54 21.53
CA GLY A 294 -10.68 49.74 22.33
C GLY A 294 -12.17 49.95 22.00
N ASP A 295 -12.47 50.71 20.95
CA ASP A 295 -13.83 51.00 20.46
C ASP A 295 -14.12 50.13 19.24
N VAL A 296 -14.66 48.93 19.47
CA VAL A 296 -15.00 47.97 18.41
C VAL A 296 -16.42 48.29 17.90
N PRO A 297 -16.58 48.74 16.64
CA PRO A 297 -17.90 49.08 16.11
C PRO A 297 -18.81 47.85 16.05
N SER A 298 -20.09 48.06 16.33
CA SER A 298 -21.08 46.98 16.28
C SER A 298 -21.33 46.50 14.85
N MET A 299 -21.79 45.26 14.68
CA MET A 299 -22.09 44.69 13.36
C MET A 299 -23.14 45.51 12.59
N GLU A 300 -24.06 46.17 13.32
CA GLU A 300 -25.07 47.09 12.80
C GLU A 300 -24.41 48.33 12.15
N GLU A 301 -23.42 48.92 12.81
CA GLU A 301 -22.67 50.08 12.32
C GLU A 301 -21.80 49.72 11.11
N ILE A 302 -21.18 48.55 11.12
CA ILE A 302 -20.38 48.03 10.00
C ILE A 302 -21.25 47.85 8.74
N MET A 303 -22.48 47.37 8.88
CA MET A 303 -23.41 47.20 7.76
C MET A 303 -24.04 48.52 7.29
N SER A 304 -24.09 49.52 8.16
CA SER A 304 -24.60 50.85 7.83
C SER A 304 -23.57 51.74 7.11
N ASP A 305 -22.27 51.41 7.21
CA ASP A 305 -21.19 52.17 6.56
C ASP A 305 -21.10 51.84 5.06
N PRO A 306 -21.34 52.82 4.16
CA PRO A 306 -21.31 52.62 2.71
C PRO A 306 -19.94 52.15 2.18
N ALA A 307 -18.84 52.52 2.86
CA ALA A 307 -17.49 52.15 2.43
C ALA A 307 -17.17 50.68 2.72
N LEU A 308 -17.63 50.17 3.89
CA LEU A 308 -17.47 48.77 4.28
C LEU A 308 -18.42 47.85 3.50
N ARG A 309 -19.61 48.34 3.15
CA ARG A 309 -20.57 47.62 2.31
C ARG A 309 -20.03 47.34 0.90
N ASN A 310 -19.38 48.32 0.28
CA ASN A 310 -18.73 48.14 -1.02
C ASN A 310 -17.56 47.13 -0.92
N LEU A 311 -16.80 47.16 0.16
CA LEU A 311 -15.72 46.20 0.41
C LEU A 311 -16.25 44.78 0.61
N ALA A 312 -17.33 44.60 1.38
CA ALA A 312 -18.00 43.31 1.56
C ALA A 312 -18.55 42.74 0.24
N SER A 313 -19.08 43.59 -0.65
CA SER A 313 -19.52 43.14 -1.98
C SER A 313 -18.38 42.72 -2.91
N GLN A 314 -17.18 43.30 -2.73
CA GLN A 314 -16.01 43.00 -3.55
C GLN A 314 -15.32 41.69 -3.15
N PHE A 315 -15.45 41.28 -1.88
CA PHE A 315 -14.88 40.03 -1.35
C PHE A 315 -15.91 38.91 -1.12
N GLY A 316 -17.22 39.23 -1.07
CA GLY A 316 -18.31 38.28 -0.82
C GLY A 316 -18.97 37.67 -2.07
N ALA A 317 -18.57 38.08 -3.27
CA ALA A 317 -19.10 37.58 -4.53
C ALA A 317 -18.10 36.65 -5.24
N GLY A 318 -17.79 35.52 -4.60
CA GLY A 318 -17.13 34.37 -5.24
C GLY A 318 -18.10 33.18 -5.22
N ARG A 319 -18.91 33.04 -6.27
CA ARG A 319 -19.42 31.74 -6.72
C ARG A 319 -18.49 31.20 -7.79
#